data_AF-A0A973G7R5-F1
#
_entry.id   AF-A0A973G7R5-F1
#
_cell.length_a   1.000
_cell.length_b   1.000
_cell.length_c   1.000
_cell.angle_alpha   90.00
_cell.angle_beta   90.00
_cell.angle_gamma   90.00
#
_symmetry.space_group_name_H-M   'P 1'
#
loop_
_entity.id
_entity.type
_entity.pdbx_description
1 polymer ?
#
loop_
_entity_poly.entity_id
_entity_poly.type
_entity_poly.pdbx_seq_one_letter_code
_entity_poly.pdbx_strand_id
1 'polypeptide(L)'
;MRPFVRDEGPGYVAHLEAPERAVLIEVVDSVIDLVGDGQAAVEPPLDAAEDPEIGPDVWQGLAVPPGPVEAPRDPALRRLLPDASLDPDQAAELRRLTEGTVRGTKIAQLRRLRAAVDAARPHLVVVPSEAPSCAAAMTDLRLVLAERLGLRTDEDAEEVYALAVATSRPVDDVDANRRFVAAVYAVLTDLQESLVQAMVAELPPPRRGRGLGSARE
;
A
#
# COMPACT_ATOMS: atom_id res chain seq x y z
N MET A 1 -3.99 15.99 -13.56
CA MET A 1 -4.67 15.65 -12.29
C MET A 1 -5.03 16.93 -11.51
N ARG A 2 -6.17 16.96 -10.78
CA ARG A 2 -6.45 18.02 -9.76
C ARG A 2 -6.53 17.39 -8.37
N PRO A 3 -5.97 18.03 -7.33
CA PRO A 3 -5.85 17.47 -5.98
C PRO A 3 -7.22 17.22 -5.34
N PHE A 4 -7.24 16.40 -4.30
CA PHE A 4 -8.43 16.22 -3.46
C PHE A 4 -8.82 17.54 -2.80
N VAL A 5 -10.09 17.88 -2.92
CA VAL A 5 -10.76 18.90 -2.13
C VAL A 5 -11.90 18.27 -1.36
N ARG A 6 -12.26 18.87 -0.22
CA ARG A 6 -13.51 18.52 0.42
C ARG A 6 -14.66 19.13 -0.39
N ASP A 7 -15.50 18.27 -0.95
CA ASP A 7 -16.71 18.69 -1.65
C ASP A 7 -17.88 18.83 -0.65
N GLU A 8 -18.92 19.59 -0.98
CA GLU A 8 -20.15 19.70 -0.17
C GLU A 8 -20.93 18.37 -0.14
N GLY A 9 -20.58 17.42 -1.02
CA GLY A 9 -21.10 16.06 -1.10
C GLY A 9 -20.53 15.07 -0.06
N PRO A 10 -20.62 13.75 -0.30
CA PRO A 10 -20.33 12.73 0.69
C PRO A 10 -18.85 12.39 0.87
N GLY A 11 -17.91 13.05 0.18
CA GLY A 11 -16.49 12.69 0.29
C GLY A 11 -15.50 13.72 -0.21
N TYR A 12 -14.24 13.30 -0.25
CA TYR A 12 -13.13 14.01 -0.86
C TYR A 12 -13.12 13.74 -2.35
N VAL A 13 -12.94 14.78 -3.16
CA VAL A 13 -13.02 14.69 -4.62
C VAL A 13 -11.73 15.18 -5.26
N ALA A 14 -11.08 14.31 -6.02
CA ALA A 14 -9.97 14.64 -6.93
C ALA A 14 -10.44 14.50 -8.39
N HIS A 15 -9.65 15.01 -9.33
CA HIS A 15 -9.92 14.85 -10.76
C HIS A 15 -8.82 14.04 -11.43
N LEU A 16 -9.19 12.90 -12.02
CA LEU A 16 -8.31 12.04 -12.79
C LEU A 16 -8.79 11.89 -14.23
N GLU A 17 -7.93 12.23 -15.16
CA GLU A 17 -8.17 12.03 -16.59
C GLU A 17 -8.16 10.54 -16.95
N ALA A 18 -8.78 10.19 -18.08
CA ALA A 18 -8.84 8.80 -18.54
C ALA A 18 -7.48 8.08 -18.61
N PRO A 19 -6.42 8.68 -19.18
CA PRO A 19 -5.10 8.04 -19.18
C PRO A 19 -4.53 7.86 -17.77
N GLU A 20 -4.69 8.85 -16.88
CA GLU A 20 -4.20 8.77 -15.50
C GLU A 20 -4.88 7.62 -14.72
N ARG A 21 -6.19 7.44 -14.91
CA ARG A 21 -6.93 6.33 -14.29
C ARG A 21 -6.47 4.96 -14.78
N ALA A 22 -6.30 4.80 -16.10
CA ALA A 22 -5.88 3.53 -16.68
C ALA A 22 -4.53 3.09 -16.12
N VAL A 23 -3.56 4.01 -16.09
CA VAL A 23 -2.23 3.78 -15.52
C VAL A 23 -2.30 3.43 -14.03
N LEU A 24 -3.11 4.14 -13.24
CA LEU A 24 -3.27 3.83 -11.82
C LEU A 24 -3.89 2.45 -11.59
N ILE A 25 -4.85 2.03 -12.42
CA ILE A 25 -5.44 0.68 -12.33
C ILE A 25 -4.36 -0.39 -12.60
N GLU A 26 -3.58 -0.23 -13.67
CA GLU A 26 -2.50 -1.19 -14.01
C GLU A 26 -1.45 -1.29 -12.90
N VAL A 27 -1.05 -0.16 -12.32
CA VAL A 27 -0.08 -0.13 -11.22
C VAL A 27 -0.65 -0.76 -9.96
N VAL A 28 -1.92 -0.49 -9.63
CA VAL A 28 -2.58 -1.12 -8.48
C VAL A 28 -2.70 -2.63 -8.67
N ASP A 29 -3.07 -3.10 -9.86
CA ASP A 29 -3.17 -4.53 -10.16
C ASP A 29 -1.81 -5.23 -10.06
N SER A 30 -0.75 -4.64 -10.62
CA SER A 30 0.61 -5.17 -10.47
C SER A 30 1.07 -5.27 -9.02
N VAL A 31 0.71 -4.31 -8.16
CA VAL A 31 1.06 -4.37 -6.73
C VAL A 31 0.17 -5.37 -5.97
N ILE A 32 -1.09 -5.55 -6.35
CA ILE A 32 -1.94 -6.61 -5.80
C ILE A 32 -1.33 -7.97 -6.10
N ASP A 33 -0.88 -8.21 -7.33
CA ASP A 33 -0.22 -9.45 -7.73
C ASP A 33 1.09 -9.66 -6.95
N LEU A 34 1.93 -8.62 -6.86
CA LEU A 34 3.17 -8.65 -6.07
C LEU A 34 2.92 -9.03 -4.59
N VAL A 35 1.86 -8.50 -3.98
CA VAL A 35 1.49 -8.80 -2.60
C VAL A 35 0.79 -10.17 -2.49
N GLY A 36 0.17 -10.65 -3.56
CA GLY A 36 -0.52 -11.93 -3.65
C GLY A 36 0.39 -13.14 -3.89
N ASP A 37 1.49 -12.98 -4.63
CA ASP A 37 2.39 -14.07 -5.07
C ASP A 37 3.00 -14.89 -3.92
N GLY A 38 3.03 -14.34 -2.69
CA GLY A 38 3.49 -15.06 -1.48
C GLY A 38 2.43 -15.92 -0.78
N GLN A 39 1.15 -15.88 -1.19
CA GLN A 39 0.05 -16.63 -0.57
C GLN A 39 -0.17 -18.02 -1.18
N ALA A 40 0.39 -18.30 -2.37
CA ALA A 40 0.20 -19.56 -3.07
C ALA A 40 0.81 -20.80 -2.36
N ALA A 41 1.57 -20.61 -1.27
CA ALA A 41 2.25 -21.68 -0.54
C ALA A 41 1.53 -22.13 0.75
N VAL A 42 0.35 -21.58 1.07
CA VAL A 42 -0.41 -21.95 2.27
C VAL A 42 -1.84 -22.36 1.91
N GLU A 43 -1.98 -23.27 0.94
CA GLU A 43 -3.14 -24.16 0.94
C GLU A 43 -2.75 -25.42 1.73
N PRO A 44 -3.42 -25.75 2.85
CA PRO A 44 -3.31 -27.11 3.37
C PRO A 44 -3.79 -28.04 2.25
N PRO A 45 -3.08 -29.14 1.96
CA PRO A 45 -3.54 -30.08 0.94
C PRO A 45 -4.94 -30.55 1.35
N LEU A 46 -5.95 -30.22 0.54
CA LEU A 46 -7.34 -30.65 0.75
C LEU A 46 -7.55 -32.13 0.41
N ASP A 47 -6.47 -32.86 0.16
CA ASP A 47 -6.48 -34.21 -0.41
C ASP A 47 -5.97 -35.26 0.59
N ALA A 48 -5.90 -34.89 1.88
CA ALA A 48 -5.62 -35.80 2.97
C ALA A 48 -6.88 -36.60 3.37
N ALA A 49 -7.10 -37.67 2.60
CA ALA A 49 -7.77 -38.93 2.95
C ALA A 49 -9.31 -39.04 2.76
N GLU A 50 -9.69 -39.91 1.84
CA GLU A 50 -10.57 -41.04 2.20
C GLU A 50 -9.73 -42.34 2.15
N ASP A 51 -8.82 -42.51 3.10
CA ASP A 51 -8.22 -43.83 3.40
C ASP A 51 -8.72 -44.27 4.79
N PRO A 52 -9.60 -45.30 4.90
CA PRO A 52 -10.36 -45.57 6.12
C PRO A 52 -9.55 -46.11 7.31
N GLU A 53 -8.25 -46.38 7.15
CA GLU A 53 -7.41 -47.00 8.19
C GLU A 53 -6.62 -46.00 9.05
N ILE A 54 -6.60 -44.70 8.70
CA ILE A 54 -5.88 -43.69 9.48
C ILE A 54 -6.85 -43.04 10.47
N GLY A 55 -6.82 -43.50 11.73
CA GLY A 55 -7.62 -42.95 12.81
C GLY A 55 -7.38 -41.43 13.04
N PRO A 56 -8.38 -40.71 13.58
CA PRO A 56 -8.35 -39.24 13.75
C PRO A 56 -7.22 -38.72 14.65
N ASP A 57 -6.56 -39.60 15.41
CA ASP A 57 -5.50 -39.26 16.35
C ASP A 57 -4.10 -39.17 15.70
N VAL A 58 -3.91 -39.72 14.48
CA VAL A 58 -2.60 -39.71 13.79
C VAL A 58 -2.29 -38.34 13.18
N TRP A 59 -3.32 -37.59 12.77
CA TRP A 59 -3.19 -36.26 12.17
C TRP A 59 -2.79 -35.18 13.18
N GLN A 60 -3.07 -35.35 14.47
CA GLN A 60 -2.69 -34.38 15.52
C GLN A 60 -1.20 -34.45 15.90
N GLY A 61 -0.51 -35.55 15.59
CA GLY A 61 0.89 -35.78 15.97
C GLY A 61 1.93 -35.53 14.88
N LEU A 62 1.51 -35.27 13.64
CA LEU A 62 2.38 -35.22 12.45
C LEU A 62 2.33 -33.89 11.69
N ALA A 63 1.67 -32.86 12.24
CA ALA A 63 1.82 -31.50 11.75
C ALA A 63 3.27 -31.05 11.99
N VAL A 64 4.15 -31.30 11.01
CA VAL A 64 5.46 -30.66 10.94
C VAL A 64 5.18 -29.17 11.03
N PRO A 65 5.63 -28.46 12.09
CA PRO A 65 5.45 -27.03 12.15
C PRO A 65 6.10 -26.49 10.86
N PRO A 66 5.37 -25.71 10.05
CA PRO A 66 5.94 -25.17 8.83
C PRO A 66 7.24 -24.48 9.22
N GLY A 67 8.31 -24.84 8.52
CA GLY A 67 9.65 -24.32 8.79
C GLY A 67 9.68 -22.80 8.77
N PRO A 68 10.79 -22.18 9.19
CA PRO A 68 10.92 -20.73 9.19
C PRO A 68 10.45 -20.16 7.85
N VAL A 69 9.45 -19.29 7.89
CA VAL A 69 9.07 -18.52 6.68
C VAL A 69 10.29 -17.68 6.34
N GLU A 70 10.69 -17.61 5.08
CA GLU A 70 11.79 -16.74 4.65
C GLU A 70 11.28 -15.32 4.41
N ALA A 71 12.14 -14.31 4.59
CA ALA A 71 11.80 -12.96 4.18
C ALA A 71 11.58 -12.90 2.64
N PRO A 72 10.66 -12.05 2.15
CA PRO A 72 10.42 -11.91 0.71
C PRO A 72 11.72 -11.65 -0.07
N ARG A 73 11.87 -12.22 -1.27
CA ARG A 73 13.06 -11.99 -2.11
C ARG A 73 13.06 -10.61 -2.76
N ASP A 74 11.87 -10.11 -3.11
CA ASP A 74 11.69 -8.80 -3.73
C ASP A 74 11.93 -7.67 -2.71
N PRO A 75 12.86 -6.72 -2.97
CA PRO A 75 13.12 -5.58 -2.09
C PRO A 75 11.91 -4.68 -1.84
N ALA A 76 11.02 -4.51 -2.82
CA ALA A 76 9.81 -3.70 -2.66
C ALA A 76 8.84 -4.39 -1.71
N LEU A 77 8.73 -5.72 -1.81
CA LEU A 77 7.89 -6.51 -0.92
C LEU A 77 8.46 -6.54 0.50
N ARG A 78 9.79 -6.52 0.69
CA ARG A 78 10.41 -6.32 2.02
C ARG A 78 10.09 -4.96 2.63
N ARG A 79 9.96 -3.91 1.82
CA ARG A 79 9.52 -2.59 2.31
C ARG A 79 8.06 -2.59 2.74
N LEU A 80 7.20 -3.33 2.02
CA LEU A 80 5.80 -3.49 2.38
C LEU A 80 5.61 -4.40 3.61
N LEU A 81 6.43 -5.43 3.74
CA LEU A 81 6.37 -6.44 4.79
C LEU A 81 7.70 -6.46 5.56
N PRO A 82 8.01 -5.39 6.32
CA PRO A 82 9.26 -5.30 7.06
C PRO A 82 9.30 -6.34 8.18
N ASP A 83 10.51 -6.79 8.52
CA ASP A 83 10.71 -7.67 9.67
C ASP A 83 10.27 -6.95 10.96
N ALA A 84 9.45 -7.63 11.75
CA ALA A 84 8.94 -7.11 13.02
C ALA A 84 9.96 -7.24 14.18
N SER A 85 11.12 -7.86 13.92
CA SER A 85 12.21 -8.01 14.88
C SER A 85 13.57 -7.98 14.16
N LEU A 86 14.61 -7.52 14.87
CA LEU A 86 16.00 -7.61 14.42
C LEU A 86 16.59 -9.01 14.63
N ASP A 87 15.96 -9.82 15.49
CA ASP A 87 16.31 -11.22 15.70
C ASP A 87 15.68 -12.08 14.58
N PRO A 88 16.48 -12.78 13.75
CA PRO A 88 15.97 -13.57 12.62
C PRO A 88 14.96 -14.66 12.99
N ASP A 89 15.13 -15.32 14.13
CA ASP A 89 14.25 -16.41 14.56
C ASP A 89 12.89 -15.84 15.00
N GLN A 90 12.92 -14.75 15.77
CA GLN A 90 11.70 -14.03 16.14
C GLN A 90 11.02 -13.38 14.93
N ALA A 91 11.78 -12.86 13.97
CA ALA A 91 11.23 -12.30 12.74
C ALA A 91 10.52 -13.37 11.90
N ALA A 92 11.10 -14.57 11.79
CA ALA A 92 10.48 -15.70 11.09
C ALA A 92 9.20 -16.19 11.78
N GLU A 93 9.20 -16.25 13.12
CA GLU A 93 8.02 -16.56 13.93
C GLU A 93 6.90 -15.54 13.69
N LEU A 94 7.21 -14.24 13.80
CA LEU A 94 6.24 -13.17 13.61
C LEU A 94 5.71 -13.13 12.18
N ARG A 95 6.54 -13.37 11.17
CA ARG A 95 6.09 -13.50 9.78
C ARG A 95 5.12 -14.65 9.62
N ARG A 96 5.44 -15.84 10.15
CA ARG A 96 4.53 -16.99 10.13
C ARG A 96 3.16 -16.67 10.74
N LEU A 97 3.13 -15.89 11.83
CA LEU A 97 1.90 -15.56 12.54
C LEU A 97 1.10 -14.40 11.92
N THR A 98 1.76 -13.43 11.28
CA THR A 98 1.14 -12.14 10.94
C THR A 98 1.14 -11.80 9.46
N GLU A 99 2.05 -12.36 8.66
CA GLU A 99 2.27 -11.91 7.28
C GLU A 99 1.03 -12.10 6.40
N GLY A 100 0.28 -13.20 6.56
CA GLY A 100 -0.98 -13.42 5.86
C GLY A 100 -2.03 -12.35 6.16
N THR A 101 -2.19 -11.96 7.43
CA THR A 101 -3.10 -10.89 7.86
C THR A 101 -2.66 -9.53 7.32
N VAL A 102 -1.35 -9.23 7.34
CA VAL A 102 -0.80 -7.99 6.79
C VAL A 102 -1.03 -7.93 5.28
N ARG A 103 -0.71 -8.98 4.53
CA ARG A 103 -0.97 -9.08 3.08
C ARG A 103 -2.46 -8.91 2.76
N GLY A 104 -3.34 -9.61 3.48
CA GLY A 104 -4.78 -9.50 3.31
C GLY A 104 -5.29 -8.07 3.53
N THR A 105 -4.78 -7.39 4.55
CA THR A 105 -5.10 -5.98 4.82
C THR A 105 -4.66 -5.06 3.69
N LYS A 106 -3.41 -5.20 3.22
CA LYS A 106 -2.87 -4.41 2.10
C LYS A 106 -3.65 -4.64 0.81
N ILE A 107 -3.93 -5.89 0.46
CA ILE A 107 -4.73 -6.23 -0.73
C ILE A 107 -6.15 -5.64 -0.63
N ALA A 108 -6.78 -5.69 0.55
CA ALA A 108 -8.10 -5.08 0.75
C ALA A 108 -8.07 -3.55 0.55
N GLN A 109 -7.03 -2.87 1.05
CA GLN A 109 -6.83 -1.44 0.85
C GLN A 109 -6.58 -1.09 -0.62
N LEU A 110 -5.70 -1.84 -1.30
CA LEU A 110 -5.40 -1.69 -2.73
C LEU A 110 -6.65 -1.90 -3.59
N ARG A 111 -7.44 -2.95 -3.33
CA ARG A 111 -8.71 -3.21 -4.04
C ARG A 111 -9.72 -2.09 -3.83
N ARG A 112 -9.76 -1.49 -2.64
CA ARG A 112 -10.63 -0.34 -2.36
C ARG A 112 -10.23 0.89 -3.17
N LEU A 113 -8.93 1.22 -3.19
CA LEU A 113 -8.41 2.30 -4.04
C LEU A 113 -8.68 2.02 -5.51
N ARG A 114 -8.43 0.78 -5.98
CA ARG A 114 -8.71 0.35 -7.36
C ARG A 114 -10.16 0.60 -7.75
N ALA A 115 -11.11 0.19 -6.90
CA ALA A 115 -12.54 0.37 -7.15
C ALA A 115 -12.92 1.85 -7.25
N ALA A 116 -12.34 2.70 -6.40
CA ALA A 116 -12.56 4.14 -6.46
C ALA A 116 -12.02 4.76 -7.76
N VAL A 117 -10.82 4.35 -8.21
CA VAL A 117 -10.23 4.80 -9.48
C VAL A 117 -11.04 4.31 -10.67
N ASP A 118 -11.50 3.06 -10.66
CA ASP A 118 -12.32 2.48 -11.73
C ASP A 118 -13.70 3.15 -11.86
N ALA A 119 -14.31 3.52 -10.73
CA ALA A 119 -15.57 4.25 -10.71
C ALA A 119 -15.44 5.73 -11.14
N ALA A 120 -14.23 6.30 -11.14
CA ALA A 120 -14.04 7.72 -11.36
C ALA A 120 -14.40 8.16 -12.79
N ARG A 121 -15.30 9.14 -12.92
CA ARG A 121 -15.77 9.69 -14.20
C ARG A 121 -16.04 11.20 -14.11
N PRO A 122 -15.07 12.10 -14.40
CA PRO A 122 -13.63 12.00 -14.14
C PRO A 122 -13.27 12.19 -12.66
N HIS A 123 -14.28 12.38 -11.81
CA HIS A 123 -14.12 12.62 -10.38
C HIS A 123 -13.78 11.34 -9.64
N LEU A 124 -12.61 11.31 -9.00
CA LEU A 124 -12.24 10.30 -8.01
C LEU A 124 -12.84 10.72 -6.67
N VAL A 125 -13.81 9.96 -6.19
CA VAL A 125 -14.50 10.23 -4.93
C VAL A 125 -14.05 9.21 -3.89
N VAL A 126 -13.60 9.70 -2.73
CA VAL A 126 -13.24 8.88 -1.57
C VAL A 126 -14.06 9.34 -0.37
N VAL A 127 -14.89 8.46 0.18
CA VAL A 127 -15.71 8.81 1.36
C VAL A 127 -14.85 8.82 2.64
N PRO A 128 -15.23 9.59 3.68
CA PRO A 128 -14.40 9.73 4.88
C PRO A 128 -14.04 8.43 5.58
N SER A 129 -14.95 7.46 5.60
CA SER A 129 -14.71 6.13 6.20
C SER A 129 -13.66 5.30 5.47
N GLU A 130 -13.42 5.60 4.18
CA GLU A 130 -12.48 4.87 3.33
C GLU A 130 -11.15 5.61 3.16
N ALA A 131 -11.11 6.92 3.44
CA ALA A 131 -9.95 7.76 3.20
C ALA A 131 -8.66 7.25 3.86
N PRO A 132 -8.64 6.76 5.11
CA PRO A 132 -7.43 6.16 5.69
C PRO A 132 -6.95 4.92 4.93
N SER A 133 -7.87 4.09 4.44
CA SER A 133 -7.53 2.89 3.66
C SER A 133 -6.98 3.24 2.28
N CYS A 134 -7.58 4.23 1.61
CA CYS A 134 -7.08 4.73 0.33
C CYS A 134 -5.70 5.41 0.48
N ALA A 135 -5.50 6.20 1.54
CA ALA A 135 -4.21 6.81 1.84
C ALA A 135 -3.13 5.76 2.12
N ALA A 136 -3.46 4.70 2.88
CA ALA A 136 -2.55 3.58 3.14
C ALA A 136 -2.19 2.82 1.84
N ALA A 137 -3.17 2.56 0.97
CA ALA A 137 -2.92 1.97 -0.35
C ALA A 137 -1.99 2.84 -1.19
N MET A 138 -2.20 4.17 -1.22
CA MET A 138 -1.28 5.09 -1.91
C MET A 138 0.13 5.04 -1.34
N THR A 139 0.29 4.91 0.00
CA THR A 139 1.61 4.69 0.62
C THR A 139 2.27 3.43 0.10
N ASP A 140 1.53 2.31 0.06
CA ASP A 140 2.06 1.04 -0.40
C ASP A 140 2.53 1.11 -1.87
N LEU A 141 1.72 1.72 -2.75
CA LEU A 141 2.13 1.97 -4.14
C LEU A 141 3.42 2.81 -4.20
N ARG A 142 3.48 3.89 -3.42
CA ARG A 142 4.65 4.79 -3.38
C ARG A 142 5.91 4.08 -2.91
N LEU A 143 5.80 3.19 -1.91
CA LEU A 143 6.93 2.39 -1.44
C LEU A 143 7.47 1.46 -2.53
N VAL A 144 6.58 0.82 -3.29
CA VAL A 144 6.98 -0.04 -4.41
C VAL A 144 7.67 0.78 -5.50
N LEU A 145 7.05 1.88 -5.93
CA LEU A 145 7.61 2.73 -6.99
C LEU A 145 8.94 3.37 -6.56
N ALA A 146 9.05 3.82 -5.31
CA ALA A 146 10.30 4.35 -4.75
C ALA A 146 11.43 3.32 -4.75
N GLU A 147 11.13 2.05 -4.45
CA GLU A 147 12.13 0.99 -4.53
C GLU A 147 12.59 0.77 -5.99
N ARG A 148 11.66 0.71 -6.94
CA ARG A 148 11.97 0.54 -8.37
C ARG A 148 12.72 1.73 -8.98
N LEU A 149 12.47 2.94 -8.48
CA LEU A 149 13.18 4.16 -8.87
C LEU A 149 14.55 4.30 -8.22
N GLY A 150 14.86 3.48 -7.20
CA GLY A 150 16.11 3.56 -6.48
C GLY A 150 16.16 4.69 -5.44
N LEU A 151 15.02 5.18 -4.93
CA LEU A 151 14.98 6.32 -4.00
C LEU A 151 15.46 5.92 -2.61
N ARG A 152 16.47 6.63 -2.11
CA ARG A 152 17.12 6.42 -0.81
C ARG A 152 17.24 7.72 -0.02
N THR A 153 17.36 8.87 -0.68
CA THR A 153 17.48 10.18 -0.05
C THR A 153 16.41 11.16 -0.51
N ASP A 154 16.33 12.32 0.15
CA ASP A 154 15.42 13.39 -0.25
C ASP A 154 15.84 13.99 -1.61
N GLU A 155 17.15 14.07 -1.88
CA GLU A 155 17.67 14.52 -3.17
C GLU A 155 17.22 13.60 -4.32
N ASP A 156 17.20 12.27 -4.11
CA ASP A 156 16.68 11.33 -5.11
C ASP A 156 15.21 11.63 -5.46
N ALA A 157 14.42 12.03 -4.46
CA ALA A 157 13.01 12.36 -4.66
C ALA A 157 12.86 13.65 -5.48
N GLU A 158 13.67 14.67 -5.21
CA GLU A 158 13.70 15.92 -6.00
C GLU A 158 14.07 15.65 -7.47
N GLU A 159 15.07 14.80 -7.71
CA GLU A 159 15.45 14.38 -9.07
C GLU A 159 14.32 13.65 -9.80
N VAL A 160 13.56 12.80 -9.09
CA VAL A 160 12.38 12.12 -9.66
C VAL A 160 11.29 13.09 -10.05
N TYR A 161 11.02 14.12 -9.24
CA TYR A 161 10.06 15.15 -9.63
C TYR A 161 10.52 15.91 -10.86
N ALA A 162 11.80 16.30 -10.92
CA ALA A 162 12.37 16.95 -12.09
C ALA A 162 12.26 16.06 -13.35
N LEU A 163 12.46 14.75 -13.20
CA LEU A 163 12.32 13.76 -14.27
C LEU A 163 10.86 13.62 -14.74
N ALA A 164 9.90 13.62 -13.81
CA ALA A 164 8.48 13.51 -14.11
C ALA A 164 7.94 14.70 -14.94
N VAL A 165 8.50 15.90 -14.75
CA VAL A 165 8.07 17.12 -15.47
C VAL A 165 8.92 17.44 -16.70
N ALA A 166 9.99 16.69 -16.95
CA ALA A 166 10.89 16.92 -18.08
C ALA A 166 10.20 16.56 -19.42
N THR A 167 9.78 17.59 -20.17
CA THR A 167 9.10 17.45 -21.48
C THR A 167 10.04 17.32 -22.68
N SER A 168 11.35 17.45 -22.47
CA SER A 168 12.29 17.82 -23.55
C SER A 168 13.56 16.97 -23.54
N ARG A 169 13.49 15.74 -24.08
CA ARG A 169 14.63 15.04 -24.69
C ARG A 169 14.17 13.76 -25.39
N PRO A 170 14.76 13.38 -26.54
CA PRO A 170 14.67 12.00 -27.02
C PRO A 170 15.21 11.07 -25.94
N VAL A 171 14.50 9.99 -25.70
CA VAL A 171 14.72 9.09 -24.57
C VAL A 171 14.92 7.70 -25.16
N ASP A 172 15.88 6.93 -24.65
CA ASP A 172 15.86 5.49 -24.89
C ASP A 172 14.72 4.83 -24.07
N ASP A 173 14.44 3.55 -24.33
CA ASP A 173 13.30 2.86 -23.69
C ASP A 173 13.45 2.77 -22.17
N VAL A 174 14.68 2.72 -21.64
CA VAL A 174 14.98 2.59 -20.21
C VAL A 174 14.65 3.90 -19.49
N ASP A 175 15.13 5.03 -20.02
CA ASP A 175 14.83 6.35 -19.48
C ASP A 175 13.33 6.69 -19.65
N ALA A 176 12.66 6.17 -20.68
CA ALA A 176 11.22 6.35 -20.86
C ALA A 176 10.40 5.63 -19.78
N ASN A 177 10.76 4.38 -19.48
CA ASN A 177 10.14 3.63 -18.38
C ASN A 177 10.40 4.31 -17.03
N ARG A 178 11.63 4.76 -16.77
CA ARG A 178 11.96 5.47 -15.52
C ARG A 178 11.16 6.77 -15.37
N ARG A 179 10.99 7.54 -16.44
CA ARG A 179 10.12 8.74 -16.47
C ARG A 179 8.67 8.40 -16.19
N PHE A 180 8.16 7.30 -16.77
CA PHE A 180 6.79 6.85 -16.52
C PHE A 180 6.58 6.51 -15.05
N VAL A 181 7.45 5.69 -14.46
CA VAL A 181 7.38 5.32 -13.03
C VAL A 181 7.49 6.57 -12.14
N ALA A 182 8.36 7.53 -12.50
CA ALA A 182 8.50 8.81 -11.81
C ALA A 182 7.21 9.66 -11.88
N ALA A 183 6.56 9.73 -13.03
CA ALA A 183 5.30 10.45 -13.20
C ALA A 183 4.17 9.84 -12.34
N VAL A 184 4.06 8.51 -12.30
CA VAL A 184 3.09 7.83 -11.43
C VAL A 184 3.39 8.08 -9.95
N TYR A 185 4.66 8.01 -9.55
CA TYR A 185 5.08 8.30 -8.18
C TYR A 185 4.69 9.72 -7.75
N ALA A 186 4.92 10.72 -8.62
CA ALA A 186 4.55 12.11 -8.37
C ALA A 186 3.03 12.30 -8.25
N VAL A 187 2.25 11.73 -9.18
CA VAL A 187 0.77 11.78 -9.12
C VAL A 187 0.24 11.17 -7.82
N LEU A 188 0.82 10.04 -7.39
CA LEU A 188 0.45 9.42 -6.12
C LEU A 188 0.85 10.26 -4.91
N THR A 189 1.98 10.99 -4.96
CA THR A 189 2.32 11.96 -3.91
C THR A 189 1.21 12.99 -3.79
N ASP A 190 0.87 13.64 -4.90
CA ASP A 190 -0.05 14.76 -4.92
C ASP A 190 -1.46 14.32 -4.48
N LEU A 191 -1.90 13.12 -4.89
CA LEU A 191 -3.16 12.54 -4.44
C LEU A 191 -3.15 12.25 -2.94
N GLN A 192 -2.09 11.63 -2.42
CA GLN A 192 -2.02 11.29 -1.01
C GLN A 192 -1.92 12.54 -0.14
N GLU A 193 -1.07 13.49 -0.50
CA GLU A 193 -0.88 14.74 0.22
C GLU A 193 -2.20 15.50 0.32
N SER A 194 -2.87 15.70 -0.82
CA SER A 194 -4.15 16.41 -0.84
C SER A 194 -5.26 15.68 -0.08
N LEU A 195 -5.32 14.34 -0.14
CA LEU A 195 -6.28 13.56 0.63
C LEU A 195 -6.05 13.70 2.14
N VAL A 196 -4.79 13.57 2.59
CA VAL A 196 -4.42 13.69 4.00
C VAL A 196 -4.67 15.11 4.50
N GLN A 197 -4.33 16.14 3.72
CA GLN A 197 -4.64 17.53 4.06
C GLN A 197 -6.14 17.75 4.22
N ALA A 198 -6.96 17.21 3.31
CA ALA A 198 -8.41 17.29 3.41
C ALA A 198 -8.96 16.56 4.65
N MET A 199 -8.40 15.40 5.01
CA MET A 199 -8.75 14.68 6.24
C MET A 199 -8.39 15.47 7.51
N VAL A 200 -7.20 16.08 7.55
CA VAL A 200 -6.74 16.87 8.70
C VAL A 200 -7.58 18.13 8.88
N ALA A 201 -7.99 18.78 7.79
CA ALA A 201 -8.85 19.96 7.84
C ALA A 201 -10.23 19.69 8.48
N GLU A 202 -10.71 18.44 8.49
CA GLU A 202 -11.98 18.06 9.14
C GLU A 202 -11.83 17.70 10.62
N LEU A 203 -10.61 17.47 11.11
CA LEU A 203 -10.41 17.15 12.52
C LEU A 203 -10.77 18.35 13.39
N PRO A 204 -11.54 18.15 14.48
CA PRO A 204 -11.84 19.23 15.40
C PRO A 204 -10.55 19.82 15.96
N PRO A 205 -10.49 21.15 16.22
CA PRO A 205 -9.29 21.78 16.72
C PRO A 205 -8.85 21.11 18.03
N PRO A 206 -7.53 20.96 18.27
CA PRO A 206 -7.03 20.31 19.46
C PRO A 206 -7.61 21.01 20.69
N ARG A 207 -8.21 20.23 21.59
CA ARG A 207 -8.78 20.76 22.83
C ARG A 207 -7.67 21.47 23.60
N ARG A 208 -7.68 22.81 23.60
CA ARG A 208 -6.75 23.60 24.41
C ARG A 208 -6.91 23.13 25.86
N GLY A 209 -5.82 22.60 26.41
CA GLY A 209 -5.77 22.12 27.79
C GLY A 209 -6.36 23.20 28.70
N ARG A 210 -7.37 22.79 29.48
CA ARG A 210 -7.99 23.65 30.49
C ARG A 210 -6.86 24.08 31.43
N GLY A 211 -6.37 25.31 31.27
CA GLY A 211 -5.33 25.87 32.12
C GLY A 211 -5.76 25.66 33.56
N LEU A 212 -4.96 24.89 34.30
CA LEU A 212 -5.07 24.79 35.75
C LEU A 212 -4.99 26.23 36.26
N GLY A 213 -6.15 26.75 36.69
CA GLY A 213 -6.25 28.09 37.25
C GLY A 213 -5.20 28.22 38.34
N SER A 214 -4.40 29.26 38.23
CA SER A 214 -3.50 29.71 39.29
C SER A 214 -4.32 29.81 40.59
N ALA A 215 -4.11 28.87 41.51
CA ALA A 215 -4.43 29.11 42.90
C ALA A 215 -3.48 30.20 43.38
N ARG A 216 -4.02 31.41 43.54
CA ARG A 216 -3.36 32.49 44.24
C ARG A 216 -3.31 32.10 45.71
N GLU A 217 -2.10 31.98 46.25
CA GLU A 217 -1.82 32.14 47.69
C GLU A 217 -1.88 33.62 48.08
#